data_AF-A0A2T2QZJ4-F1
#
_entry.id   AF-A0A2T2QZJ4-F1
#
_cell.length_a   1.000
_cell.length_b   1.000
_cell.length_c   1.000
_cell.angle_alpha   90.00
_cell.angle_beta   90.00
_cell.angle_gamma   90.00
#
_symmetry.space_group_name_H-M   'P 1'
#
loop_
_entity.id
_entity.type
_entity.pdbx_description
1 polymer ?
#
loop_
_entity_poly.entity_id
_entity_poly.type
_entity_poly.pdbx_seq_one_letter_code
_entity_poly.pdbx_strand_id
1 'polypeptide(L)'
;MQDVTINLPTLIRAFTEIVLGLVSVFVGLRFILKLFGASTSAPFVEWVYSTSAPLLTPFEGMFPTPEVANGFVIEFSALFALIIYMLLAYLIQVTVEELSSSVKPRPRASSADTSPTGSHKKSQPETVKYDDSPVESVDT
;
A
#
# COMPACT_ATOMS: atom_id res chain seq x y z
N MET A 1 -20.76 -2.81 1.23
CA MET A 1 -19.66 -3.21 2.13
C MET A 1 -18.45 -3.37 1.22
N GLN A 2 -17.40 -2.58 1.39
CA GLN A 2 -16.17 -2.77 0.61
C GLN A 2 -15.53 -4.05 1.13
N ASP A 3 -15.44 -5.08 0.30
CA ASP A 3 -14.73 -6.30 0.67
C ASP A 3 -13.27 -5.92 0.87
N VAL A 4 -12.84 -5.87 2.13
CA VAL A 4 -11.44 -5.63 2.49
C VAL A 4 -10.67 -6.87 2.07
N THR A 5 -10.19 -6.89 0.83
CA THR A 5 -9.32 -7.95 0.33
C THR A 5 -7.97 -7.82 1.02
N ILE A 6 -7.68 -8.69 1.98
CA ILE A 6 -6.39 -8.75 2.67
C ILE A 6 -5.35 -9.32 1.69
N ASN A 7 -4.61 -8.45 1.01
CA ASN A 7 -3.49 -8.83 0.16
C ASN A 7 -2.19 -8.85 0.96
N LEU A 8 -1.34 -9.85 0.74
CA LEU A 8 -0.08 -10.00 1.49
C LEU A 8 0.86 -8.77 1.37
N PRO A 9 1.10 -8.18 0.18
CA PRO A 9 1.93 -6.98 0.07
C PRO A 9 1.34 -5.79 0.86
N THR A 10 0.02 -5.62 0.81
CA THR A 10 -0.69 -4.58 1.55
C THR A 10 -0.56 -4.78 3.07
N LEU A 11 -0.66 -6.02 3.55
CA LEU A 11 -0.51 -6.34 4.97
C LEU A 11 0.91 -6.06 5.46
N ILE A 12 1.93 -6.46 4.69
CA ILE A 12 3.34 -6.20 5.04
C ILE A 12 3.58 -4.70 5.13
N ARG A 13 3.13 -3.93 4.13
CA ARG A 13 3.27 -2.47 4.10
C ARG A 13 2.63 -1.82 5.33
N ALA A 14 1.36 -2.16 5.62
CA ALA A 14 0.63 -1.61 6.76
C ALA A 14 1.31 -1.96 8.09
N PHE A 15 1.76 -3.21 8.25
CA PHE A 15 2.47 -3.65 9.44
C PHE A 15 3.78 -2.88 9.65
N THR A 16 4.61 -2.76 8.61
CA THR A 16 5.86 -1.99 8.66
C THR A 16 5.62 -0.53 9.00
N GLU A 17 4.65 0.12 8.37
CA GLU A 17 4.29 1.52 8.64
C GLU A 17 3.85 1.73 10.09
N ILE A 18 3.02 0.84 10.62
CA ILE A 18 2.55 0.94 12.00
C ILE A 18 3.69 0.72 12.98
N VAL A 19 4.50 -0.34 12.80
CA VAL A 19 5.56 -0.68 13.75
C VAL A 19 6.68 0.34 13.71
N LEU A 20 7.26 0.61 12.54
CA LEU A 20 8.37 1.56 12.42
C LEU A 20 7.91 3.00 12.61
N GLY A 21 6.67 3.34 12.25
CA GLY A 21 6.06 4.62 12.57
C GLY A 21 5.94 4.81 14.09
N LEU A 22 5.44 3.81 14.82
CA LEU A 22 5.34 3.87 16.27
C LEU A 22 6.71 4.00 16.94
N VAL A 23 7.69 3.20 16.51
CA VAL A 23 9.09 3.29 16.96
C VAL A 23 9.64 4.70 16.73
N SER A 24 9.46 5.23 15.52
CA SER A 24 9.93 6.58 15.15
C SER A 24 9.27 7.67 15.98
N VAL A 25 7.96 7.54 16.28
CA VAL A 25 7.24 8.48 17.15
C VAL A 25 7.80 8.46 18.57
N PHE A 26 8.04 7.29 19.17
CA PHE A 26 8.61 7.21 20.52
C PHE A 26 10.03 7.77 20.59
N VAL A 27 10.89 7.43 19.62
CA VAL A 27 12.27 7.95 19.56
C VAL A 27 12.28 9.45 19.30
N GLY A 28 11.46 9.93 18.37
CA GLY A 28 11.32 11.36 18.07
C GLY A 28 10.77 12.15 19.26
N LEU A 29 9.78 11.61 19.96
CA LEU A 29 9.22 12.24 21.17
C LEU A 29 10.27 12.31 22.28
N ARG A 30 11.04 11.23 22.51
CA ARG A 30 12.18 11.26 23.43
C ARG A 30 13.17 12.34 23.05
N PHE A 31 13.59 12.38 21.80
CA PHE A 31 14.57 13.34 21.30
C PHE A 31 14.10 14.78 21.56
N ILE A 32 12.84 15.09 21.23
CA ILE A 32 12.23 16.41 21.48
C ILE A 32 12.21 16.72 22.98
N LEU A 33 11.73 15.81 23.82
CA LEU A 33 11.64 16.01 25.27
C LEU A 33 13.02 16.24 25.90
N LYS A 34 14.04 15.47 25.52
CA LYS A 34 15.43 15.66 25.97
C LYS A 34 16.01 16.97 25.49
N LEU A 35 15.75 17.31 24.22
CA LEU A 35 16.21 18.57 23.62
C LEU A 35 15.66 19.78 24.39
N PHE A 36 14.40 19.73 24.84
CA PHE A 36 13.78 20.80 25.64
C PHE A 36 13.97 20.68 27.15
N GLY A 37 14.77 19.73 27.63
CA GLY A 37 15.03 19.54 29.06
C GLY A 37 13.79 19.16 29.87
N ALA A 38 12.90 18.35 29.31
CA ALA A 38 11.68 17.92 29.97
C ALA A 38 11.98 17.15 31.28
N SER A 39 11.28 17.52 32.35
CA SER A 39 11.47 16.96 33.69
C SER A 39 10.95 15.53 33.80
N THR A 40 11.76 14.61 34.34
CA THR A 40 11.37 13.23 34.68
C THR A 40 10.40 13.15 35.85
N SER A 41 10.17 14.26 36.58
CA SER A 41 9.09 14.32 37.57
C SER A 41 7.69 14.22 36.95
N ALA A 42 7.56 14.47 35.64
CA ALA A 42 6.32 14.29 34.90
C ALA A 42 6.17 12.81 34.49
N PRO A 43 5.12 12.08 34.92
CA PRO A 43 4.98 10.65 34.64
C PRO A 43 4.98 10.30 33.15
N PHE A 44 4.45 11.19 32.31
CA PHE A 44 4.45 11.02 30.86
C PHE A 44 5.87 11.04 30.28
N VAL A 45 6.73 11.95 30.75
CA VAL A 45 8.12 12.06 30.28
C VAL A 45 8.90 10.81 30.66
N GLU A 46 8.74 10.36 31.90
CA GLU A 46 9.37 9.13 32.40
C GLU A 46 8.89 7.89 31.63
N TRP A 47 7.59 7.80 31.35
CA TRP A 47 7.03 6.72 30.54
C TRP A 47 7.59 6.70 29.11
N VAL A 48 7.73 7.87 28.46
CA VAL A 48 8.36 7.95 27.13
C VAL A 48 9.82 7.52 27.20
N TYR A 49 10.59 8.03 28.16
CA TYR A 49 12.01 7.72 28.28
C TYR A 49 12.28 6.24 28.55
N SER A 50 11.49 5.61 29.43
CA SER A 50 11.59 4.18 29.72
C SER A 50 11.15 3.31 28.54
N THR A 51 10.05 3.65 27.87
CA THR A 51 9.53 2.87 26.73
C THR A 51 10.46 2.93 25.52
N SER A 52 11.10 4.08 25.29
CA SER A 52 12.02 4.29 24.16
C SER A 52 13.46 3.85 24.44
N ALA A 53 13.84 3.58 25.69
CA ALA A 53 15.22 3.22 26.04
C ALA A 53 15.72 1.96 25.28
N PRO A 54 14.97 0.84 25.20
CA PRO A 54 15.43 -0.34 24.46
C PRO A 54 15.61 -0.11 22.95
N LEU A 55 14.93 0.90 22.39
CA LEU A 55 15.06 1.28 20.98
C LEU A 55 16.40 1.98 20.71
N LEU A 56 17.04 2.55 21.73
CA LEU A 56 18.34 3.20 21.58
C LEU A 56 19.51 2.27 21.84
N THR A 57 19.31 1.13 22.50
CA THR A 57 20.37 0.19 22.90
C THR A 57 21.37 -0.14 21.78
N PRO A 58 20.97 -0.39 20.52
CA PRO A 58 21.93 -0.66 19.45
C PRO A 58 22.84 0.53 19.10
N PHE A 59 22.46 1.74 19.46
CA PHE A 59 23.11 3.01 19.11
C PHE A 59 23.73 3.72 20.32
N GLU A 60 23.64 3.12 21.51
CA GLU A 60 24.24 3.67 22.73
C GLU A 60 25.78 3.75 22.59
N GLY A 61 26.36 4.85 23.08
CA GLY A 61 27.80 5.08 23.06
C GLY A 61 28.41 5.44 21.69
N MET A 62 27.62 5.48 20.61
CA MET A 62 28.13 5.88 19.28
C MET A 62 28.52 7.37 19.20
N PHE A 63 27.86 8.21 20.00
CA PHE A 63 28.03 9.65 19.97
C PHE A 63 28.17 10.22 21.40
N PRO A 64 28.92 11.31 21.59
CA PRO A 64 28.90 12.02 22.86
C PRO A 64 27.49 12.55 23.15
N THR A 65 27.11 12.65 24.42
CA THR A 65 25.83 13.24 24.84
C THR A 65 26.10 14.57 25.54
N PRO A 66 26.19 15.69 24.81
CA PRO A 66 26.43 16.97 25.44
C PRO A 66 25.18 17.45 26.18
N GLU A 67 25.40 17.84 27.43
CA GLU A 67 24.43 18.60 28.21
C GLU A 67 24.65 20.09 27.96
N VAL A 68 23.61 20.76 27.49
CA VAL A 68 23.55 22.22 27.35
C VAL A 68 22.97 22.80 28.65
N ALA A 69 23.39 24.01 29.02
CA ALA A 69 22.99 24.67 30.26
C ALA A 69 21.47 24.56 30.51
N ASN A 70 21.08 24.39 31.78
CA ASN A 70 19.70 24.27 32.25
C ASN A 70 18.95 22.98 31.83
N GLY A 71 19.66 21.86 31.64
CA GLY A 71 19.06 20.54 31.49
C GLY A 71 18.63 20.17 30.06
N PHE A 72 18.99 21.00 29.08
CA PHE A 72 18.77 20.71 27.66
C PHE A 72 19.80 19.66 27.21
N VAL A 73 19.36 18.53 26.67
CA VAL A 73 20.25 17.43 26.28
C VAL A 73 20.06 17.11 24.81
N ILE A 74 21.14 17.23 24.04
CA ILE A 74 21.14 16.75 22.65
C ILE A 74 21.56 15.29 22.65
N GLU A 75 20.57 14.40 22.59
CA GLU A 75 20.81 12.97 22.54
C GLU A 75 21.01 12.52 21.09
N PHE A 76 22.26 12.59 20.61
CA PHE A 76 22.60 12.24 19.23
C PHE A 76 22.28 10.78 18.88
N SER A 77 22.36 9.86 19.84
CA SER A 77 21.92 8.47 19.65
C SER A 77 20.43 8.39 19.27
N ALA A 78 19.57 9.21 19.90
CA ALA A 78 18.15 9.28 19.56
C ALA A 78 17.90 9.89 18.19
N LEU A 79 18.61 10.96 17.84
CA LEU A 79 18.53 11.55 16.51
C LEU A 79 18.96 10.56 15.42
N PHE A 80 20.06 9.85 15.64
CA PHE A 80 20.57 8.85 14.71
C PHE A 80 19.62 7.66 14.58
N ALA A 81 19.11 7.14 15.70
CA ALA A 81 18.12 6.07 15.70
C ALA A 81 16.86 6.46 14.91
N LEU A 82 16.36 7.69 15.08
CA LEU A 82 15.22 8.20 14.31
C LEU A 82 15.48 8.14 12.80
N ILE A 83 16.64 8.62 12.34
CA ILE A 83 17.02 8.59 10.93
C ILE A 83 17.08 7.15 10.42
N ILE A 84 17.75 6.25 11.16
CA ILE A 84 17.88 4.83 10.76
C ILE A 84 16.52 4.14 10.67
N TYR A 85 15.63 4.35 11.63
CA TYR A 85 14.29 3.74 11.59
C TYR A 85 13.44 4.26 10.42
N MET A 86 13.54 5.55 10.09
CA MET A 86 12.88 6.09 8.90
C MET A 86 13.47 5.53 7.60
N LEU A 87 14.79 5.37 7.52
CA LEU A 87 15.46 4.75 6.36
C LEU A 87 15.08 3.28 6.20
N LEU A 88 15.00 2.51 7.29
CA LEU A 88 14.55 1.12 7.26
C LEU A 88 13.10 1.01 6.78
N ALA A 89 12.22 1.89 7.27
CA ALA A 89 10.83 1.94 6.82
C ALA A 89 10.71 2.23 5.32
N TYR A 90 11.48 3.21 4.84
CA TYR A 90 11.54 3.54 3.42
C TYR A 90 12.08 2.36 2.59
N LEU A 91 13.18 1.75 3.01
CA LEU A 91 13.81 0.63 2.30
C LEU A 91 12.85 -0.56 2.17
N ILE A 92 12.14 -0.91 3.24
CA ILE A 92 11.18 -2.02 3.22
C ILE A 92 10.00 -1.69 2.28
N GLN A 93 9.51 -0.45 2.27
CA GLN A 93 8.43 -0.07 1.36
C GLN A 93 8.84 -0.19 -0.11
N VAL A 94 10.06 0.25 -0.44
CA VAL A 94 10.58 0.15 -1.81
C VAL A 94 10.71 -1.31 -2.25
N THR A 95 11.23 -2.20 -1.40
CA THR A 95 11.40 -3.61 -1.77
C THR A 95 10.08 -4.36 -1.90
N VAL A 96 9.05 -4.01 -1.12
CA VAL A 96 7.71 -4.62 -1.22
C VAL A 96 7.04 -4.29 -2.55
N GLU A 97 7.19 -3.05 -3.04
CA GLU A 97 6.60 -2.63 -4.32
C GLU A 97 7.22 -3.41 -5.51
N GLU A 98 8.54 -3.55 -5.52
CA GLU A 98 9.28 -4.27 -6.56
C GLU A 98 8.92 -5.78 -6.60
N LEU A 99 8.73 -6.39 -5.43
CA LEU A 99 8.30 -7.78 -5.35
C LEU A 99 6.84 -7.95 -5.80
N SER A 100 5.97 -6.99 -5.51
CA SER A 100 4.57 -7.03 -5.89
C SER A 100 4.37 -6.79 -7.38
N SER A 101 5.15 -5.90 -7.99
CA SER A 101 5.04 -5.54 -9.41
C SER A 101 5.41 -6.71 -10.35
N SER A 102 6.29 -7.61 -9.90
CA SER A 102 6.70 -8.81 -10.64
C SER A 102 5.60 -9.87 -10.78
N VAL A 103 4.55 -9.82 -9.96
CA VAL A 103 3.41 -10.76 -9.99
C VAL A 103 2.24 -10.14 -10.77
N LYS A 104 2.46 -9.76 -12.03
CA LYS A 104 1.35 -9.41 -12.94
C LYS A 104 1.02 -10.63 -13.80
N PRO A 105 -0.16 -11.28 -13.63
CA PRO A 105 -0.56 -12.37 -14.50
C PRO A 105 -0.54 -11.88 -15.95
N ARG A 106 0.25 -12.54 -16.82
CA ARG A 106 0.21 -12.25 -18.25
C ARG A 106 -1.24 -12.39 -18.71
N PRO A 107 -1.83 -11.37 -19.36
CA PRO A 107 -3.10 -11.54 -20.04
C PRO A 107 -2.93 -12.76 -20.95
N ARG A 108 -3.67 -13.83 -20.66
CA ARG A 108 -3.66 -15.03 -21.49
C ARG A 108 -4.17 -14.56 -22.84
N ALA A 109 -3.23 -14.36 -23.78
CA ALA A 109 -3.55 -13.92 -25.11
C ALA A 109 -4.70 -14.77 -25.60
N SER A 110 -5.75 -14.09 -26.03
CA SER A 110 -6.94 -14.65 -26.65
C SER A 110 -6.53 -15.72 -27.66
N SER A 111 -6.58 -16.98 -27.25
CA SER A 111 -6.44 -18.14 -28.13
C SER A 111 -7.80 -18.49 -28.76
N ALA A 112 -8.66 -17.48 -28.95
CA ALA A 112 -9.94 -17.60 -29.65
C ALA A 112 -9.89 -16.99 -31.05
N ASP A 113 -8.70 -16.80 -31.62
CA ASP A 113 -8.51 -16.37 -33.00
C ASP A 113 -7.57 -17.34 -33.74
N THR A 114 -8.05 -18.58 -33.92
CA THR A 114 -7.58 -19.45 -35.02
C THR A 114 -8.74 -20.35 -35.47
N SER A 115 -9.47 -19.93 -36.50
CA SER A 115 -9.50 -20.60 -37.81
C SER A 115 -10.86 -20.59 -38.54
N PRO A 116 -10.82 -20.51 -39.89
CA PRO A 116 -11.95 -20.21 -40.75
C PRO A 116 -12.76 -21.46 -41.06
N THR A 117 -14.08 -21.40 -40.96
CA THR A 117 -14.93 -22.51 -41.42
C THR A 117 -16.27 -22.00 -41.93
N GLY A 118 -16.56 -22.32 -43.18
CA GLY A 118 -17.93 -22.57 -43.62
C GLY A 118 -18.57 -21.48 -44.46
N SER A 119 -18.32 -21.54 -45.77
CA SER A 119 -19.32 -21.20 -46.79
C SER A 119 -20.70 -21.74 -46.39
N HIS A 120 -21.64 -20.84 -46.08
CA HIS A 120 -23.06 -21.14 -46.22
C HIS A 120 -23.75 -20.04 -47.04
N LYS A 121 -23.58 -20.17 -48.36
CA LYS A 121 -24.56 -19.71 -49.34
C LYS A 121 -25.84 -20.53 -49.09
N LYS A 122 -26.76 -20.03 -48.28
CA LYS A 122 -28.11 -20.57 -48.16
C LYS A 122 -28.97 -19.86 -49.19
N SER A 123 -29.04 -20.44 -50.39
CA SER A 123 -30.10 -20.18 -51.36
C SER A 123 -31.44 -20.40 -50.65
N GLN A 124 -32.18 -19.34 -50.35
CA GLN A 124 -33.58 -19.46 -49.97
C GLN A 124 -34.36 -19.94 -51.20
N PRO A 125 -35.16 -21.01 -51.12
CA PRO A 125 -36.16 -21.27 -52.13
C PRO A 125 -37.27 -20.22 -51.95
N GLU A 126 -37.49 -19.50 -53.03
CA GLU A 126 -38.61 -18.61 -53.30
C GLU A 126 -39.93 -19.27 -52.88
N THR A 127 -40.52 -18.83 -51.75
CA THR A 127 -41.90 -19.20 -51.43
C THR A 127 -42.80 -18.28 -52.21
N VAL A 128 -43.23 -18.79 -53.38
CA VAL A 128 -44.35 -18.29 -54.18
C VAL A 128 -45.52 -17.99 -53.25
N LYS A 129 -45.85 -16.70 -53.09
CA LYS A 129 -47.10 -16.30 -52.44
C LYS A 129 -48.23 -16.60 -53.41
N TYR A 130 -49.09 -17.54 -53.04
CA TYR A 130 -50.32 -17.81 -53.78
C TYR A 130 -51.30 -16.66 -53.54
N ASP A 131 -51.67 -16.03 -54.64
CA ASP A 131 -52.75 -15.07 -54.79
C ASP A 131 -54.08 -15.85 -54.75
N ASP A 132 -54.93 -15.54 -53.77
CA ASP A 132 -56.30 -16.07 -53.72
C ASP A 132 -57.21 -15.15 -52.90
N SER A 133 -57.44 -13.95 -53.42
CA SER A 133 -58.54 -13.10 -52.96
C SER A 133 -59.32 -12.57 -54.16
N PRO A 134 -60.63 -12.86 -54.27
CA PRO A 134 -61.44 -12.46 -55.42
C PRO A 134 -61.52 -10.93 -55.50
N VAL A 135 -61.06 -10.35 -56.60
CA VAL A 135 -61.33 -8.93 -56.89
C VAL A 135 -62.73 -8.86 -57.50
N GLU A 136 -63.68 -8.48 -56.65
CA GLU A 136 -65.06 -8.19 -56.98
C GLU A 136 -65.14 -7.11 -58.07
N SER A 137 -65.83 -7.44 -59.17
CA SER A 137 -66.10 -6.55 -60.29
C SER A 137 -67.17 -5.53 -59.89
N VAL A 138 -66.77 -4.28 -59.68
CA VAL A 138 -67.70 -3.16 -59.54
C VAL A 138 -67.76 -2.39 -60.86
N ASP A 139 -68.90 -2.54 -61.52
CA ASP A 139 -69.33 -1.89 -62.76
C ASP A 139 -70.28 -0.74 -62.37
N THR A 140 -69.86 0.52 -62.57
CA THR A 140 -70.66 1.73 -62.91
C THR A 140 -69.79 2.97 -62.92
#